data_AF-A0A7C3JS26-F1
#
_entry.id   AF-A0A7C3JS26-F1
#
_cell.length_a   1.000
_cell.length_b   1.000
_cell.length_c   1.000
_cell.angle_alpha   90.00
_cell.angle_beta   90.00
_cell.angle_gamma   90.00
#
_symmetry.space_group_name_H-M   'P 1'
#
loop_
_entity.id
_entity.type
_entity.pdbx_description
1 polymer ?
#
loop_
_entity_poly.entity_id
_entity_poly.type
_entity_poly.pdbx_seq_one_letter_code
_entity_poly.pdbx_strand_id
1 'polypeptide(L)'
;HGSPVAVFSFLFLSTLSHPLLDALTNGGTGVGLFIPFNNQRYFFPWRPIEVSPIGVAPFLSRRGLAVLRSELIWVWLPSAALFALGLLFKRARDVI
;
A
#
# COMPACT_ATOMS: atom_id res chain seq x y z
N HIS A 1 1.95 -5.04 27.20
CA HIS A 1 2.81 -5.88 26.35
C HIS A 1 2.02 -6.34 25.13
N GLY A 2 2.45 -5.99 23.91
CA GLY A 2 1.80 -6.50 22.71
C GLY A 2 2.04 -8.01 22.57
N SER A 3 1.00 -8.77 22.21
CA SER A 3 1.16 -10.19 21.90
C SER A 3 2.18 -10.35 20.76
N PRO A 4 3.22 -11.21 20.89
CA PRO A 4 4.18 -11.46 19.81
C PRO A 4 3.51 -11.84 18.49
N VAL A 5 2.38 -12.56 18.56
CA VAL A 5 1.57 -12.95 17.40
C VAL A 5 0.96 -11.73 16.71
N ALA A 6 0.49 -10.75 17.47
CA ALA A 6 -0.09 -9.53 16.91
C ALA A 6 0.97 -8.68 16.19
N VAL A 7 2.16 -8.55 16.80
CA VAL A 7 3.29 -7.83 16.19
C VAL A 7 3.77 -8.52 14.92
N PHE A 8 3.97 -9.85 14.97
CA PHE A 8 4.37 -10.63 13.80
C PHE A 8 3.34 -10.50 12.66
N SER A 9 2.05 -10.66 12.96
CA SER A 9 0.99 -10.56 11.96
C SER A 9 0.95 -9.18 11.31
N PHE A 10 1.10 -8.12 12.11
CA PHE A 10 1.13 -6.75 11.61
C PHE A 10 2.32 -6.52 10.67
N LEU A 11 3.52 -6.93 11.06
CA LEU A 11 4.72 -6.76 10.24
C LEU A 11 4.67 -7.59 8.96
N PHE A 12 4.19 -8.84 9.06
CA PHE A 12 4.00 -9.73 7.92
C PHE A 12 3.03 -9.12 6.89
N LEU A 13 1.84 -8.68 7.34
CA LEU A 13 0.85 -8.06 6.47
C LEU A 13 1.34 -6.76 5.86
N SER A 14 2.05 -5.93 6.64
CA SER A 14 2.63 -4.68 6.14
C SER A 14 3.66 -4.95 5.05
N THR A 15 4.57 -5.89 5.29
CA THR A 15 5.62 -6.29 4.35
C THR A 15 5.02 -6.91 3.08
N LEU A 16 3.96 -7.71 3.21
CA LEU A 16 3.27 -8.32 2.08
C LEU A 16 2.46 -7.30 1.26
N SER A 17 1.83 -6.32 1.92
CA SER A 17 1.01 -5.31 1.24
C SER A 17 1.83 -4.40 0.33
N HIS A 18 3.07 -4.10 0.71
CA HIS A 18 3.91 -3.16 -0.02
C HIS A 18 4.18 -3.58 -1.48
N PRO A 19 4.72 -4.78 -1.77
CA PRO A 19 4.94 -5.22 -3.14
C PRO A 19 3.64 -5.44 -3.92
N LEU A 20 2.52 -5.74 -3.24
CA LEU A 20 1.21 -5.85 -3.89
C LEU A 20 0.69 -4.48 -4.35
N LEU A 21 0.87 -3.43 -3.53
CA LEU A 21 0.55 -2.06 -3.93
C LEU A 21 1.48 -1.58 -5.05
N ASP A 22 2.76 -1.96 -5.03
CA ASP A 22 3.71 -1.65 -6.10
C ASP A 22 3.29 -2.27 -7.45
N ALA A 23 2.76 -3.50 -7.43
CA ALA A 23 2.20 -4.16 -8.62
C ALA A 23 0.95 -3.45 -9.20
N LEU A 24 0.28 -2.60 -8.42
CA LEU A 24 -0.85 -1.76 -8.85
C LEU A 24 -0.40 -0.40 -9.40
N THR A 25 0.89 -0.08 -9.35
CA THR A 25 1.41 1.14 -9.96
C THR A 25 1.51 1.03 -11.47
N ASN A 26 1.27 2.13 -12.17
CA ASN A 26 1.28 2.19 -13.63
C ASN A 26 2.66 2.47 -14.25
N GLY A 27 3.73 2.42 -13.46
CA GLY A 27 5.10 2.61 -13.93
C GLY A 27 6.12 1.73 -13.24
N GLY A 28 7.38 1.86 -13.66
CA GLY A 28 8.47 0.98 -13.23
C GLY A 28 8.58 -0.30 -14.06
N THR A 29 9.39 -1.24 -13.58
CA THR A 29 9.71 -2.52 -14.27
C THR A 29 8.93 -3.72 -13.73
N GLY A 30 8.10 -3.52 -12.70
CA GLY A 30 7.29 -4.54 -12.05
C GLY A 30 7.96 -5.08 -10.79
N VAL A 31 7.14 -5.73 -9.95
CA VAL A 31 7.57 -6.15 -8.62
C VAL A 31 8.16 -7.57 -8.64
N GLY A 32 9.32 -7.76 -8.01
CA GLY A 32 9.98 -9.06 -7.90
C GLY A 32 9.59 -9.82 -6.64
N LEU A 33 8.37 -10.36 -6.59
CA LEU A 33 7.82 -11.02 -5.39
C LEU A 33 8.62 -12.23 -4.90
N PHE A 34 9.31 -12.93 -5.80
CA PHE A 34 9.96 -14.21 -5.51
C PHE A 34 11.50 -14.16 -5.64
N ILE A 35 12.10 -12.96 -5.69
CA ILE A 35 13.56 -12.82 -5.70
C ILE A 35 14.12 -13.34 -4.36
N PRO A 36 15.23 -14.10 -4.34
CA PRO A 36 16.12 -14.46 -5.46
C PRO A 36 15.79 -15.77 -6.18
N PHE A 37 14.71 -16.46 -5.81
CA PHE A 37 14.33 -17.76 -6.39
C PHE A 37 13.83 -17.63 -7.83
N ASN A 38 13.17 -16.51 -8.15
CA ASN A 38 12.68 -16.22 -9.49
C ASN A 38 12.78 -14.72 -9.76
N ASN A 39 13.37 -14.37 -10.91
CA ASN A 39 13.58 -13.00 -11.37
C ASN A 39 12.37 -12.42 -12.14
N GLN A 40 11.26 -13.15 -12.26
CA GLN A 40 10.03 -12.66 -12.85
C GLN A 40 9.49 -11.45 -12.07
N ARG A 41 9.08 -10.44 -12.83
CA ARG A 41 8.47 -9.22 -12.32
C ARG A 41 6.99 -9.21 -12.65
N TYR A 42 6.18 -8.85 -11.67
CA TYR A 42 4.74 -8.93 -11.76
C TYR A 42 4.12 -7.53 -11.77
N PHE A 43 3.02 -7.42 -12.48
CA PHE A 43 2.10 -6.29 -12.45
C PHE A 43 0.68 -6.84 -12.45
N PHE A 44 -0.24 -6.12 -11.85
CA PHE A 44 -1.65 -6.39 -12.04
C PHE A 44 -2.12 -5.84 -13.40
N PRO A 45 -3.17 -6.44 -14.01
CA PRO A 45 -3.72 -5.96 -15.27
C PRO A 45 -4.34 -4.56 -15.13
N TRP A 46 -4.84 -4.23 -13.94
CA TRP A 46 -5.37 -2.90 -13.59
C TRP A 46 -4.39 -2.18 -12.66
N ARG A 47 -4.00 -0.96 -13.05
CA ARG A 47 -2.93 -0.19 -12.39
C ARG A 47 -3.36 1.27 -12.14
N PRO A 48 -4.18 1.51 -11.11
CA PRO A 48 -4.76 2.83 -10.89
C PRO A 48 -3.85 3.80 -10.13
N ILE A 49 -2.75 3.31 -9.56
CA ILE A 49 -1.81 4.12 -8.76
C ILE A 49 -0.77 4.70 -9.71
N GLU A 50 -0.60 6.02 -9.70
CA GLU A 50 0.41 6.68 -10.51
C GLU A 50 1.80 6.47 -9.90
N VAL A 51 2.77 6.09 -10.74
CA VAL A 51 4.16 5.98 -10.27
C VAL A 51 4.74 7.34 -9.89
N SER A 52 5.39 7.41 -8.73
CA SER A 52 6.09 8.63 -8.32
C SER A 52 7.34 8.86 -9.19
N PRO A 53 7.53 10.07 -9.74
CA PRO A 53 8.76 10.38 -10.47
C PRO A 53 9.96 10.39 -9.53
N ILE A 54 11.08 9.83 -9.99
CA ILE A 54 12.34 9.86 -9.25
C ILE A 54 12.89 11.29 -9.31
N GLY A 55 12.87 11.99 -8.18
CA GLY A 55 13.44 13.34 -8.01
C GLY A 55 12.43 14.39 -7.52
N VAL A 56 12.92 15.34 -6.71
CA VAL A 56 12.08 16.36 -6.06
C VAL A 56 11.46 17.35 -7.06
N ALA A 57 12.21 17.75 -8.09
CA ALA A 57 11.74 18.68 -9.11
C ALA A 57 10.51 18.16 -9.89
N PRO A 58 10.51 16.93 -10.45
CA PRO A 58 9.32 16.37 -11.09
C PRO A 58 8.22 15.99 -10.07
N PHE A 59 8.55 15.73 -8.80
CA PHE A 59 7.55 15.49 -7.75
C PHE A 59 6.75 16.75 -7.38
N LEU A 60 7.34 17.95 -7.44
CA LEU A 60 6.62 19.21 -7.22
C LEU A 60 5.90 19.74 -8.47
N SER A 61 5.82 18.94 -9.54
CA SER A 61 5.15 19.31 -10.78
C SER A 61 3.67 18.87 -10.79
N ARG A 62 2.92 19.25 -11.84
CA ARG A 62 1.55 18.76 -12.09
C ARG A 62 1.45 17.23 -12.04
N ARG A 63 2.50 16.52 -12.42
CA ARG A 63 2.55 15.06 -12.37
C ARG A 63 2.59 14.53 -10.95
N GLY A 64 3.37 15.14 -10.05
CA GLY A 64 3.39 14.72 -8.65
C GLY A 64 2.08 15.03 -7.91
N LEU A 65 1.34 16.08 -8.30
CA LEU A 65 -0.02 16.28 -7.79
C LEU A 65 -0.98 15.16 -8.20
N ALA A 66 -0.84 14.64 -9.43
CA ALA A 66 -1.61 13.47 -9.88
C ALA A 66 -1.24 12.20 -9.09
N VAL A 67 0.06 12.02 -8.78
CA VAL A 67 0.54 10.94 -7.91
C VAL A 67 -0.10 11.03 -6.53
N LEU A 68 0.01 12.17 -5.85
CA LEU A 68 -0.59 12.39 -4.54
C LEU A 68 -2.11 12.14 -4.54
N ARG A 69 -2.81 12.59 -5.59
CA ARG A 69 -4.25 12.32 -5.72
C ARG A 69 -4.53 10.83 -5.87
N SER A 70 -3.76 10.12 -6.69
CA SER A 70 -3.94 8.68 -6.89
C SER A 70 -3.68 7.89 -5.61
N GLU A 71 -2.60 8.22 -4.88
CA GLU A 71 -2.27 7.60 -3.60
C GLU A 71 -3.33 7.91 -2.53
N LEU A 72 -3.84 9.14 -2.51
CA LEU A 72 -4.90 9.52 -1.57
C LEU A 72 -6.16 8.66 -1.79
N ILE A 73 -6.55 8.46 -3.05
CA ILE A 73 -7.77 7.70 -3.40
C ILE A 73 -7.58 6.20 -3.20
N TRP A 74 -6.46 5.63 -3.63
CA TRP A 74 -6.28 4.18 -3.72
C TRP A 74 -5.55 3.56 -2.54
N VAL A 75 -4.81 4.36 -1.75
CA VAL A 75 -4.06 3.87 -0.59
C VAL A 75 -4.62 4.46 0.70
N TRP A 76 -4.68 5.79 0.82
CA TRP A 76 -5.06 6.44 2.07
C TRP A 76 -6.54 6.25 2.42
N LEU A 77 -7.46 6.49 1.48
CA LEU A 77 -8.89 6.33 1.75
C LEU A 77 -9.27 4.90 2.18
N PRO A 78 -8.86 3.83 1.48
CA PRO A 78 -9.13 2.46 1.92
C PRO A 78 -8.49 2.14 3.28
N SER A 79 -7.26 2.60 3.52
CA SER A 79 -6.57 2.39 4.79
C SER A 79 -7.26 3.11 5.95
N ALA A 80 -7.69 4.35 5.75
CA ALA A 80 -8.45 5.13 6.73
C ALA A 80 -9.82 4.49 7.01
N ALA A 81 -10.49 3.97 5.99
CA ALA A 81 -11.75 3.25 6.15
C ALA A 81 -11.58 1.96 6.97
N LEU A 82 -10.56 1.16 6.68
CA LEU A 82 -10.23 -0.04 7.46
C LEU A 82 -9.88 0.30 8.92
N PHE A 83 -9.12 1.37 9.14
CA PHE A 83 -8.79 1.84 10.48
C PHE A 83 -10.04 2.28 11.25
N ALA A 84 -10.91 3.09 10.63
CA ALA A 84 -12.16 3.53 11.22
C ALA A 84 -13.08 2.34 11.56
N LEU A 85 -13.17 1.36 10.66
CA LEU A 85 -13.92 0.13 10.89
C LEU A 85 -13.36 -0.65 12.10
N GLY A 86 -12.04 -0.77 12.22
CA GLY A 86 -11.38 -1.38 13.38
C GLY A 86 -11.70 -0.66 14.70
N LEU A 87 -11.74 0.68 14.69
CA LEU A 87 -12.15 1.47 15.86
C LEU A 87 -13.61 1.23 16.24
N LEU A 88 -14.51 1.15 15.25
CA LEU A 88 -15.93 0.86 15.48
C LEU A 88 -16.12 -0.55 16.06
N PHE A 89 -15.42 -1.55 15.52
CA PHE A 89 -15.45 -2.91 16.04
C PHE A 89 -14.96 -2.98 17.49
N LYS A 90 -13.88 -2.29 17.82
CA LYS A 90 -13.37 -2.22 19.19
C LYS A 90 -14.42 -1.61 20.12
N ARG A 91 -15.00 -0.47 19.74
CA ARG A 91 -16.05 0.20 20.53
C ARG A 91 -17.27 -0.70 20.76
N ALA A 92 -17.75 -1.39 19.73
CA ALA A 92 -18.90 -2.29 19.86
C ALA A 92 -18.61 -3.45 20.83
N ARG A 93 -17.38 -3.97 20.81
CA ARG A 93 -16.92 -5.02 21.72
C ARG A 93 -16.78 -4.56 23.17
N ASP A 94 -16.48 -3.28 23.40
CA ASP A 94 -16.34 -2.70 24.74
C ASP A 94 -17.71 -2.34 25.36
N VAL A 95 -18.78 -2.27 24.56
CA VAL A 95 -20.14 -1.92 24.99
C VAL A 95 -21.01 -3.15 25.31
N ILE A 96 -20.69 -4.32 24.75
CA ILE A 96 -21.35 -5.62 25.00
C ILE A 96 -20.69 -6.31 26.18
#